data_AF-A0A3M1K7E9-F1
#
_entry.id   AF-A0A3M1K7E9-F1
#
_cell.length_a   1.000
_cell.length_b   1.000
_cell.length_c   1.000
_cell.angle_alpha   90.00
_cell.angle_beta   90.00
_cell.angle_gamma   90.00
#
_symmetry.space_group_name_H-M   'P 1'
#
loop_
_entity.id
_entity.type
_entity.pdbx_description
1 polymer ?
#
loop_
_entity_poly.entity_id
_entity_poly.type
_entity_poly.pdbx_seq_one_letter_code
_entity_poly.pdbx_strand_id
1 'polypeptide(L)'
;LPETTPVLEAAHLQEDLRRAGIEPWAWVINNSLLAARPVSPLLRQRARQEVAEIRAVTSQHASRVALVPVLKEEPVGVARLKALAASDHQAETV
;
A
#
# COMPACT_ATOMS: atom_id res chain seq x y z
N LEU A 1 11.57 -1.15 -7.86
CA LEU A 1 10.89 0.14 -7.70
C LEU A 1 9.48 -0.18 -7.21
N PRO A 2 8.84 0.69 -6.42
CA PRO A 2 7.39 0.82 -6.47
C PRO A 2 7.12 1.35 -7.86
N GLU A 3 6.59 0.50 -8.72
CA GLU A 3 6.49 0.82 -10.13
C GLU A 3 5.48 1.98 -10.27
N THR A 4 5.88 3.06 -10.96
CA THR A 4 5.00 4.20 -11.26
C THR A 4 3.77 3.78 -12.06
N THR A 5 3.91 2.69 -12.81
CA THR A 5 2.87 2.11 -13.65
C THR A 5 1.63 1.67 -12.84
N PRO A 6 1.72 0.84 -11.78
CA PRO A 6 0.57 0.51 -10.93
C PRO A 6 -0.19 1.71 -10.36
N VAL A 7 0.52 2.76 -9.92
CA VAL A 7 -0.14 3.97 -9.37
C VAL A 7 -0.91 4.70 -10.47
N LEU A 8 -0.30 4.87 -11.64
CA LEU A 8 -0.93 5.51 -12.78
C LEU A 8 -2.14 4.73 -13.30
N GLU A 9 -2.03 3.40 -13.40
CA GLU A 9 -3.13 2.53 -13.81
C GLU A 9 -4.32 2.59 -12.84
N ALA A 10 -4.04 2.56 -11.53
CA ALA A 10 -5.07 2.71 -10.51
C ALA A 10 -5.72 4.12 -10.54
N ALA A 11 -4.94 5.17 -10.85
CA ALA A 11 -5.47 6.52 -10.98
C ALA A 11 -6.43 6.62 -12.18
N HIS A 12 -6.04 6.06 -13.33
CA HIS A 12 -6.93 5.99 -14.51
C HIS A 12 -8.21 5.18 -14.20
N LEU A 13 -8.09 4.04 -13.53
CA LEU A 13 -9.26 3.25 -13.12
C LEU A 13 -10.19 4.05 -12.20
N GLN A 14 -9.65 4.82 -11.26
CA GLN A 14 -10.44 5.70 -10.40
C GLN A 14 -11.17 6.78 -11.22
N GLU A 15 -10.52 7.40 -12.21
CA GLU A 15 -11.18 8.36 -13.10
C GLU A 15 -12.32 7.71 -13.88
N ASP A 16 -12.11 6.49 -14.38
CA ASP A 16 -13.12 5.72 -15.09
C ASP A 16 -14.34 5.42 -14.21
N LEU A 17 -14.11 4.99 -12.96
CA LEU A 17 -15.17 4.77 -11.97
C LEU A 17 -15.95 6.05 -11.66
N ARG A 18 -15.25 7.18 -11.49
CA ARG A 18 -15.88 8.49 -11.25
C ARG A 18 -16.76 8.93 -12.42
N ARG A 19 -16.33 8.70 -13.67
CA ARG A 19 -17.16 8.96 -14.86
C ARG A 19 -18.41 8.10 -14.89
N ALA A 20 -18.37 6.90 -14.31
CA ALA A 20 -19.54 6.04 -14.12
C ALA A 20 -20.38 6.41 -12.88
N GLY A 21 -20.02 7.47 -12.14
CA GLY A 21 -20.72 7.89 -10.92
C GLY A 21 -20.38 7.08 -9.68
N ILE A 22 -19.28 6.33 -9.70
CA ILE A 22 -18.80 5.48 -8.60
C ILE A 22 -17.58 6.15 -7.98
N GLU A 23 -17.70 6.64 -6.75
CA GLU A 23 -16.56 7.21 -6.02
C GLU A 23 -15.83 6.12 -5.20
N PRO A 24 -14.54 5.85 -5.46
CA PRO A 24 -13.77 4.93 -4.66
C PRO A 24 -13.64 5.42 -3.21
N TRP A 25 -13.97 4.55 -2.25
CA TRP A 25 -13.95 4.91 -0.83
C TRP A 25 -12.54 4.93 -0.22
N ALA A 26 -11.63 4.09 -0.72
CA ALA A 26 -10.26 3.95 -0.26
C ALA A 26 -9.35 3.30 -1.31
N TRP A 27 -8.04 3.39 -1.07
CA TRP A 27 -7.01 2.67 -1.81
C TRP A 27 -6.32 1.64 -0.92
N VAL A 28 -5.92 0.51 -1.51
CA VAL A 28 -5.10 -0.50 -0.84
C VAL A 28 -3.79 -0.64 -1.62
N ILE A 29 -2.68 -0.32 -0.99
CA ILE A 29 -1.35 -0.49 -1.56
C ILE A 29 -0.80 -1.82 -1.05
N ASN A 30 -0.81 -2.82 -1.92
CA ASN A 30 -0.32 -4.16 -1.62
C ASN A 30 1.20 -4.28 -1.75
N ASN A 31 1.75 -5.35 -1.17
CA ASN A 31 3.16 -5.73 -1.31
C ASN A 31 4.16 -4.64 -0.89
N SER A 32 3.83 -3.83 0.10
CA SER A 32 4.71 -2.75 0.57
C SER A 32 5.88 -3.31 1.39
N LEU A 33 7.11 -3.02 0.97
CA LEU A 33 8.31 -3.24 1.77
C LEU A 33 8.40 -2.24 2.92
N LEU A 34 7.85 -1.03 2.76
CA LEU A 34 7.79 -0.05 3.83
C LEU A 34 6.97 -0.56 5.01
N ALA A 35 5.79 -1.14 4.75
CA ALA A 35 4.95 -1.75 5.78
C ALA A 35 5.59 -3.00 6.41
N ALA A 36 6.40 -3.75 5.65
CA ALA A 36 7.08 -4.96 6.13
C ALA A 36 8.26 -4.71 7.09
N ARG A 37 8.71 -3.44 7.25
CA ARG A 37 9.80 -3.02 8.16
C ARG A 37 11.04 -3.94 8.14
N PRO A 38 11.65 -4.20 6.97
CA PRO A 38 12.74 -5.17 6.86
C PRO A 38 14.00 -4.74 7.62
N VAL A 39 14.79 -5.71 8.07
CA VAL A 39 16.10 -5.48 8.69
C VAL A 39 17.25 -5.41 7.67
N SER A 40 17.09 -6.06 6.51
CA SER A 40 18.11 -6.08 5.47
C SER A 40 18.38 -4.67 4.92
N PRO A 41 19.64 -4.20 4.85
CA PRO A 41 19.99 -2.89 4.30
C PRO A 41 19.45 -2.66 2.88
N LEU A 42 19.51 -3.69 2.02
CA LEU A 42 19.02 -3.63 0.65
C LEU A 42 17.49 -3.42 0.61
N LEU A 43 16.75 -4.17 1.42
CA LEU A 43 15.29 -4.06 1.47
C LEU A 43 14.84 -2.75 2.10
N ARG A 44 15.59 -2.20 3.08
CA ARG A 44 15.35 -0.85 3.60
C ARG A 44 15.56 0.22 2.54
N GLN A 45 16.60 0.09 1.72
CA GLN A 45 16.82 1.01 0.61
C GLN A 45 15.66 0.95 -0.40
N ARG A 46 15.15 -0.25 -0.71
CA ARG A 46 13.97 -0.40 -1.57
C ARG A 46 12.70 0.16 -0.94
N ALA A 47 12.45 -0.10 0.35
CA ALA A 47 11.31 0.47 1.08
C ALA A 47 11.30 2.01 1.04
N ARG A 48 12.47 2.66 1.12
CA ARG A 48 12.57 4.12 0.99
C ARG A 48 12.15 4.64 -0.38
N GLN A 49 12.30 3.84 -1.44
CA GLN A 49 11.84 4.21 -2.78
C GLN A 49 10.30 4.25 -2.86
N GLU A 50 9.58 3.49 -1.99
CA GLU A 50 8.10 3.49 -1.92
C GLU A 50 7.52 4.75 -1.32
N VAL A 51 8.29 5.49 -0.54
CA VAL A 51 7.78 6.64 0.22
C VAL A 51 7.21 7.72 -0.70
N ALA A 52 7.85 7.99 -1.85
CA ALA A 52 7.39 9.03 -2.77
C ALA A 52 6.03 8.67 -3.39
N GLU A 53 5.91 7.44 -3.90
CA GLU A 53 4.67 6.94 -4.53
C GLU A 53 3.52 6.81 -3.52
N ILE A 54 3.80 6.28 -2.32
CA ILE A 54 2.79 6.19 -1.24
C ILE A 54 2.30 7.60 -0.87
N ARG A 55 3.21 8.58 -0.76
CA ARG A 55 2.83 9.98 -0.50
C ARG A 55 1.97 10.55 -1.62
N ALA A 56 2.31 10.30 -2.89
CA ALA A 56 1.49 10.74 -4.02
C ALA A 56 0.06 10.20 -3.91
N VAL A 57 -0.10 8.90 -3.64
CA VAL A 57 -1.43 8.27 -3.45
C VAL A 57 -2.20 8.92 -2.30
N THR A 58 -1.57 9.05 -1.12
CA THR A 58 -2.23 9.61 0.07
C THR A 58 -2.58 11.10 -0.03
N SER A 59 -1.88 11.85 -0.89
CA SER A 59 -2.09 13.30 -1.02
C SER A 59 -2.98 13.68 -2.20
N GLN A 60 -2.99 12.88 -3.27
CA GLN A 60 -3.64 13.26 -4.53
C GLN A 60 -4.80 12.34 -4.92
N HIS A 61 -4.80 11.08 -4.47
CA HIS A 61 -5.70 10.07 -5.03
C HIS A 61 -6.73 9.54 -4.04
N ALA A 62 -6.42 9.48 -2.74
CA ALA A 62 -7.30 8.85 -1.76
C ALA A 62 -7.29 9.54 -0.40
N SER A 63 -8.47 9.68 0.20
CA SER A 63 -8.62 10.12 1.60
C SER A 63 -8.34 9.01 2.61
N ARG A 64 -8.45 7.75 2.18
CA ARG A 64 -8.20 6.55 3.00
C ARG A 64 -7.26 5.62 2.25
N VAL A 65 -6.19 5.21 2.92
CA VAL A 65 -5.20 4.29 2.36
C VAL A 65 -4.89 3.19 3.38
N ALA A 66 -4.89 1.95 2.92
CA ALA A 66 -4.34 0.82 3.66
C ALA A 66 -3.03 0.37 3.01
N LEU A 67 -1.97 0.20 3.81
CA LEU A 67 -0.73 -0.41 3.37
C LEU A 67 -0.70 -1.87 3.82
N VAL A 68 -0.52 -2.79 2.87
CA VAL A 68 -0.42 -4.23 3.17
C VAL A 68 1.03 -4.67 2.97
N PRO A 69 1.67 -5.27 3.99
CA PRO A 69 3.07 -5.65 3.91
C PRO A 69 3.27 -6.82 2.97
N VAL A 70 4.46 -6.89 2.36
CA VAL A 70 4.92 -8.16 1.81
C VAL A 70 5.22 -9.14 2.95
N LEU A 71 4.67 -10.36 2.86
CA LEU A 71 4.97 -11.43 3.80
C LEU A 71 6.13 -12.29 3.27
N LYS A 72 6.90 -12.86 4.21
CA LYS A 72 7.99 -13.80 3.88
C LYS A 72 7.49 -15.06 3.17
N GLU A 73 6.29 -15.50 3.54
CA GLU A 73 5.63 -16.68 3.01
C GLU A 73 4.32 -16.25 2.35
N GLU A 74 3.90 -16.96 1.31
CA GLU A 74 2.65 -16.66 0.64
C GLU A 74 1.47 -16.74 1.63
N PRO A 75 0.51 -15.79 1.55
CA PRO A 75 -0.61 -15.68 2.47
C PRO A 75 -1.69 -16.75 2.21
N VAL A 76 -1.30 -18.02 2.17
CA VAL A 76 -2.19 -19.16 2.00
C VAL A 76 -2.67 -19.63 3.38
N GLY A 77 -3.98 -19.83 3.48
CA GLY A 77 -4.65 -20.26 4.72
C GLY A 77 -4.95 -19.11 5.69
N VAL A 78 -5.90 -19.38 6.60
CA VAL A 78 -6.51 -18.36 7.48
C VAL A 78 -5.46 -17.63 8.33
N ALA A 79 -4.48 -18.35 8.87
CA ALA A 79 -3.47 -17.75 9.75
C ALA A 79 -2.63 -16.69 9.02
N ARG A 80 -2.16 -16.99 7.81
CA ARG A 80 -1.32 -16.05 7.05
C ARG A 80 -2.13 -14.92 6.41
N LEU A 81 -3.39 -15.17 6.03
CA LEU A 81 -4.30 -14.10 5.60
C LEU A 81 -4.54 -13.07 6.71
N LYS A 82 -4.74 -13.53 7.96
CA LYS A 82 -4.87 -12.62 9.10
C LYS A 82 -3.61 -11.77 9.32
N ALA A 83 -2.42 -12.30 9.03
CA ALA A 83 -1.17 -11.56 9.16
C ALA A 83 -1.08 -10.36 8.21
N LEU A 84 -1.80 -10.35 7.07
CA LEU A 84 -1.86 -9.18 6.19
C LEU A 84 -2.58 -7.98 6.84
N ALA A 85 -3.59 -8.26 7.67
CA ALA A 85 -4.40 -7.25 8.36
C ALA A 85 -3.84 -6.86 9.74
N ALA A 86 -2.95 -7.68 10.31
CA ALA A 86 -2.37 -7.48 11.65
C ALA A 86 -1.25 -6.42 11.70
N SER A 87 -1.14 -5.56 10.68
CA SER A 87 -0.19 -4.45 10.69
C SER A 87 -0.69 -3.38 11.65
N ASP A 88 -0.30 -3.53 12.92
CA ASP A 88 -0.74 -2.70 14.04
C ASP A 88 -0.60 -1.19 13.76
N HIS A 89 -1.70 -0.51 14.10
CA HIS A 89 -1.82 0.92 14.29
C HIS A 89 -0.98 1.36 15.50
N GLN A 90 0.35 1.41 15.34
CA GLN A 90 1.23 2.14 16.28
C GLN A 90 1.69 3.45 15.63
N ALA A 91 0.75 4.39 15.52
CA ALA A 91 1.02 5.79 15.25
C ALA A 91 -0.14 6.64 15.79
N GLU A 92 -0.23 6.79 17.12
CA GLU A 92 -0.72 8.00 17.82
C GLU A 92 -0.68 7.76 19.34
N THR A 93 0.47 8.03 19.96
CA THR A 93 0.60 8.55 21.34
C THR A 93 2.04 9.03 21.49
N VAL A 94 2.30 10.29 21.12
CA VAL A 94 3.09 11.30 21.87
C VAL A 94 2.58 12.66 21.43
#